data_AF-A0A2N8PEK9-F1
#
_entry.id   AF-A0A2N8PEK9-F1
#
_cell.length_a   1.000
_cell.length_b   1.000
_cell.length_c   1.000
_cell.angle_alpha   90.00
_cell.angle_beta   90.00
_cell.angle_gamma   90.00
#
_symmetry.space_group_name_H-M   'P 1'
#
loop_
_entity.id
_entity.type
_entity.pdbx_description
1 polymer ?
#
loop_
_entity_poly.entity_id
_entity_poly.type
_entity_poly.pdbx_seq_one_letter_code
_entity_poly.pdbx_strand_id
1 'polypeptide(L)'
;MVGDGLKADIASLRTGGTDFDQIGKDYQGLVDKLKDALTSLEGNDTPPWGDDDLGEKFGVVYEGLRDGMYESMGHLASKLQEIGGGLNTMAKNHEADEDFNDSMLRQHIANAETEHQAIARFRSPNV
;
A
#
# COMPACT_ATOMS: atom_id res chain seq x y z
N MET A 1 -33.93 9.15 -0.98
CA MET A 1 -32.85 8.15 -0.85
C MET A 1 -31.59 8.79 -1.42
N VAL A 2 -30.85 9.52 -0.58
CA VAL A 2 -29.50 10.00 -0.93
C VAL A 2 -28.63 8.76 -0.85
N GLY A 3 -27.98 8.42 -1.96
CA GLY A 3 -27.28 7.17 -2.14
C GLY A 3 -26.30 6.92 -1.00
N ASP A 4 -26.57 5.84 -0.26
CA ASP A 4 -25.57 5.07 0.48
C ASP A 4 -24.64 4.38 -0.54
N GLY A 5 -24.08 5.18 -1.44
CA GLY A 5 -23.17 4.75 -2.48
C GLY A 5 -21.84 4.54 -1.83
N LEU A 6 -21.62 3.31 -1.33
CA LEU A 6 -20.32 2.76 -0.94
C LEU A 6 -19.35 3.83 -0.41
N LYS A 7 -19.62 4.36 0.79
CA LYS A 7 -18.56 5.07 1.53
C LYS A 7 -17.38 4.11 1.60
N ALA A 8 -16.26 4.48 1.00
CA ALA A 8 -15.06 3.69 1.14
C ALA A 8 -14.76 3.59 2.64
N ASP A 9 -14.54 2.38 3.13
CA ASP A 9 -14.06 2.22 4.49
C ASP A 9 -12.59 2.64 4.51
N ILE A 10 -12.37 3.95 4.65
CA ILE A 10 -11.06 4.60 4.69
C ILE A 10 -10.19 3.96 5.79
N ALA A 11 -10.80 3.57 6.91
CA ALA A 11 -10.10 2.91 8.00
C ALA A 11 -9.59 1.53 7.55
N SER A 12 -10.44 0.71 6.94
CA SER A 12 -10.02 -0.58 6.38
C SER A 12 -8.95 -0.46 5.30
N LEU A 13 -9.04 0.54 4.42
CA LEU A 13 -7.99 0.80 3.41
C LEU A 13 -6.65 1.18 4.06
N ARG A 14 -6.68 2.02 5.10
CA ARG A 14 -5.46 2.46 5.81
C ARG A 14 -4.85 1.31 6.63
N THR A 15 -5.67 0.51 7.29
CA THR A 15 -5.23 -0.69 8.00
C THR A 15 -4.61 -1.68 7.02
N GLY A 16 -5.34 -2.07 5.96
CA GLY A 16 -4.80 -2.97 4.94
C GLY A 16 -3.52 -2.42 4.29
N GLY A 17 -3.48 -1.12 4.01
CA GLY A 17 -2.28 -0.46 3.48
C GLY A 17 -1.06 -0.57 4.40
N THR A 18 -1.26 -0.39 5.70
CA THR A 18 -0.22 -0.53 6.73
C THR A 18 0.21 -1.99 6.88
N ASP A 19 -0.75 -2.91 6.91
CA ASP A 19 -0.49 -4.35 7.06
C ASP A 19 0.35 -4.88 5.89
N PHE A 20 -0.02 -4.56 4.65
CA PHE A 20 0.72 -5.00 3.46
C PHE A 20 2.13 -4.42 3.39
N ASP A 21 2.33 -3.16 3.78
CA ASP A 21 3.67 -2.56 3.86
C ASP A 21 4.52 -3.24 4.93
N GLN A 22 3.95 -3.51 6.11
CA GLN A 22 4.66 -4.20 7.19
C GLN A 22 5.01 -5.64 6.82
N ILE A 23 4.06 -6.40 6.24
CA ILE A 23 4.29 -7.76 5.75
C ILE A 23 5.40 -7.76 4.69
N GLY A 24 5.39 -6.80 3.76
CA GLY A 24 6.44 -6.67 2.75
C GLY A 24 7.82 -6.44 3.35
N LYS A 25 7.95 -5.54 4.34
CA LYS A 25 9.20 -5.29 5.06
C LYS A 25 9.69 -6.50 5.85
N ASP A 26 8.80 -7.16 6.58
CA ASP A 26 9.14 -8.33 7.38
C ASP A 26 9.57 -9.50 6.48
N TYR A 27 8.87 -9.70 5.37
CA TYR A 27 9.23 -10.70 4.37
C TYR A 27 10.59 -10.40 3.74
N GLN A 28 10.86 -9.15 3.33
CA GLN A 28 12.20 -8.77 2.84
C GLN A 28 13.29 -9.06 3.88
N GLY A 29 13.05 -8.73 5.15
CA GLY A 29 14.00 -9.01 6.22
C GLY A 29 14.25 -10.51 6.44
N LEU A 30 13.27 -11.37 6.17
CA LEU A 30 13.46 -12.84 6.18
C LEU A 30 14.25 -13.32 4.96
N VAL A 31 14.01 -12.73 3.78
CA VAL A 31 14.76 -13.02 2.56
C VAL A 31 16.24 -12.65 2.73
N ASP A 32 16.52 -11.48 3.30
CA ASP A 32 17.88 -11.03 3.56
C ASP A 32 18.60 -11.98 4.53
N LYS A 33 17.94 -12.37 5.62
CA LYS A 33 18.49 -13.36 6.57
C LYS A 33 18.76 -14.71 5.91
N LEU A 34 17.87 -15.18 5.06
CA LEU A 34 18.06 -16.43 4.31
C LEU A 34 19.26 -16.33 3.39
N LYS A 35 19.36 -15.22 2.64
CA LYS A 35 20.48 -14.95 1.74
C LYS A 35 21.81 -14.93 2.48
N ASP A 36 21.88 -14.21 3.60
CA ASP A 36 23.09 -14.13 4.41
C ASP A 36 23.49 -15.50 4.97
N ALA A 37 22.51 -16.28 5.45
CA ALA A 37 22.77 -17.61 5.99
C ALA A 37 23.29 -18.59 4.92
N LEU A 38 22.67 -18.60 3.74
CA LEU A 38 23.12 -19.46 2.63
C LEU A 38 24.49 -19.03 2.10
N THR A 39 24.71 -17.73 1.92
CA THR A 39 26.03 -17.19 1.51
C THR A 39 27.11 -17.56 2.53
N SER A 40 26.78 -17.53 3.82
CA SER A 40 27.71 -17.95 4.87
C SER A 40 28.02 -19.45 4.84
N LEU A 41 27.08 -20.29 4.43
CA LEU A 41 27.31 -21.74 4.28
C LEU A 41 28.17 -22.03 3.05
N GLU A 42 28.00 -21.26 1.99
CA GLU A 42 28.74 -21.41 0.74
C GLU A 42 30.25 -21.14 0.93
N GLY A 43 30.60 -20.27 1.87
CA GLY A 43 32.00 -20.00 2.21
C GLY A 43 32.77 -19.34 1.07
N ASN A 44 34.08 -19.10 1.28
CA ASN A 44 34.93 -18.41 0.31
C ASN A 44 35.92 -19.34 -0.44
N ASP A 45 36.23 -20.51 0.11
CA ASP A 45 37.30 -21.38 -0.40
C ASP A 45 36.72 -22.60 -1.14
N THR A 46 36.04 -23.48 -0.41
CA THR A 46 35.43 -24.70 -0.97
C THR A 46 33.93 -24.69 -0.67
N PRO A 47 33.07 -24.64 -1.70
CA PRO A 47 31.63 -24.71 -1.51
C PRO A 47 31.19 -26.02 -0.83
N PRO A 48 30.00 -26.06 -0.18
CA PRO A 48 29.46 -27.25 0.49
C PRO A 48 29.34 -28.48 -0.40
N TRP A 49 29.24 -28.28 -1.71
CA TRP A 49 29.13 -29.34 -2.72
C TRP A 49 30.49 -29.77 -3.30
N GLY A 50 31.60 -29.22 -2.82
CA GLY A 50 32.94 -29.54 -3.28
C GLY A 50 33.40 -28.71 -4.48
N ASP A 51 34.71 -28.73 -4.71
CA ASP A 51 35.41 -28.10 -5.84
C ASP A 51 35.85 -29.12 -6.92
N ASP A 52 35.32 -30.34 -6.87
CA ASP A 52 35.51 -31.35 -7.91
C ASP A 52 34.56 -31.11 -9.10
N ASP A 53 34.82 -31.77 -10.24
CA ASP A 53 34.02 -31.60 -11.48
C ASP A 53 32.52 -31.87 -11.27
N LEU A 54 32.16 -32.72 -10.31
CA LEU A 54 30.76 -32.94 -9.95
C LEU A 54 30.20 -31.79 -9.11
N GLY A 55 30.94 -31.33 -8.11
CA GLY A 55 30.62 -30.16 -7.29
C GLY A 55 30.45 -28.91 -8.13
N GLU A 56 31.35 -28.61 -9.06
CA GLU A 56 31.25 -27.44 -9.94
C GLU A 56 29.95 -27.46 -10.77
N LYS A 57 29.59 -28.61 -11.35
CA LYS A 57 28.34 -28.77 -12.12
C LYS A 57 27.10 -28.57 -11.26
N PHE A 58 27.13 -29.09 -10.03
CA PHE A 58 26.05 -28.87 -9.08
C PHE A 58 25.95 -27.39 -8.70
N GLY A 59 27.08 -26.76 -8.39
CA GLY A 59 27.19 -25.35 -8.01
C GLY A 59 26.56 -24.43 -9.05
N VAL A 60 26.89 -24.59 -10.34
CA VAL A 60 26.32 -23.77 -11.42
C VAL A 60 24.79 -23.82 -11.43
N VAL A 61 24.20 -25.00 -11.27
CA VAL A 61 22.73 -25.17 -11.27
C VAL A 61 22.11 -24.62 -9.98
N TYR A 62 22.72 -24.93 -8.84
CA TYR A 62 22.25 -24.48 -7.53
C TYR A 62 22.30 -22.96 -7.41
N GLU A 63 23.42 -22.32 -7.73
CA GLU A 63 23.60 -20.87 -7.66
C GLU A 63 22.60 -20.16 -8.57
N GLY A 64 22.42 -20.65 -9.80
CA GLY A 64 21.43 -20.09 -10.73
C GLY A 64 19.99 -20.18 -10.19
N LEU A 65 19.61 -21.32 -9.62
CA LEU A 65 18.28 -21.48 -9.01
C LEU A 65 18.12 -20.60 -7.76
N ARG A 66 19.12 -20.59 -6.88
CA ARG A 66 19.17 -19.82 -5.65
C ARG A 66 19.04 -18.32 -5.94
N ASP A 67 19.83 -17.80 -6.88
CA ASP A 67 19.82 -16.38 -7.23
C ASP A 67 18.48 -15.98 -7.87
N GLY A 68 17.92 -16.82 -8.73
CA GLY A 68 16.57 -16.63 -9.26
C GLY A 68 15.50 -16.62 -8.17
N MET A 69 15.64 -17.46 -7.13
CA MET A 69 14.76 -17.42 -5.96
C MET A 69 14.92 -16.12 -5.17
N TYR A 70 16.14 -15.65 -4.93
CA TYR A 70 16.36 -14.36 -4.24
C TYR A 70 15.70 -13.20 -4.98
N GLU A 71 15.85 -13.14 -6.30
CA GLU A 71 15.20 -12.12 -7.13
C GLU A 71 13.67 -12.22 -7.05
N SER A 72 13.11 -13.43 -7.20
CA SER A 72 11.67 -13.64 -7.12
C SER A 72 11.09 -13.27 -5.75
N MET A 73 11.80 -13.59 -4.67
CA MET A 73 11.36 -13.25 -3.32
C MET A 73 11.47 -11.73 -3.07
N GLY A 74 12.58 -11.09 -3.46
CA GLY A 74 12.68 -9.63 -3.37
C GLY A 74 11.60 -8.90 -4.16
N HIS A 75 11.26 -9.40 -5.36
CA HIS A 75 10.16 -8.86 -6.15
C HIS A 75 8.80 -9.04 -5.45
N LEU A 76 8.55 -10.19 -4.82
CA LEU A 76 7.33 -10.40 -4.03
C LEU A 76 7.24 -9.41 -2.86
N ALA A 77 8.33 -9.18 -2.14
CA ALA A 77 8.39 -8.19 -1.06
C ALA A 77 8.00 -6.79 -1.56
N SER A 78 8.60 -6.37 -2.68
CA SER A 78 8.30 -5.10 -3.33
C SER A 78 6.82 -4.98 -3.73
N LYS A 79 6.25 -6.05 -4.29
CA LYS A 79 4.82 -6.06 -4.68
C LYS A 79 3.87 -5.95 -3.50
N LEU A 80 4.20 -6.56 -2.36
CA LEU A 80 3.42 -6.40 -1.13
C LEU A 80 3.42 -4.94 -0.66
N GLN A 81 4.58 -4.28 -0.69
CA GLN A 81 4.68 -2.87 -0.33
C GLN A 81 3.97 -1.94 -1.33
N GLU A 82 4.03 -2.25 -2.63
CA GLU A 82 3.27 -1.52 -3.67
C GLU A 82 1.76 -1.59 -3.42
N ILE A 83 1.22 -2.78 -3.07
CA ILE A 83 -0.18 -2.93 -2.68
C ILE A 83 -0.47 -2.06 -1.46
N GLY A 84 0.38 -2.10 -0.44
CA GLY A 84 0.25 -1.27 0.76
C GLY A 84 0.20 0.24 0.45
N GLY A 85 1.11 0.71 -0.41
CA GLY A 85 1.14 2.08 -0.90
C GLY A 85 -0.10 2.47 -1.72
N GLY A 86 -0.61 1.55 -2.55
CA GLY A 86 -1.84 1.73 -3.32
C GLY A 86 -3.05 1.92 -2.43
N LEU A 87 -3.24 1.05 -1.42
CA LEU A 87 -4.36 1.16 -0.48
C LEU A 87 -4.30 2.45 0.35
N ASN A 88 -3.12 2.84 0.82
CA ASN A 88 -2.94 4.11 1.52
C ASN A 88 -3.23 5.33 0.62
N THR A 89 -2.89 5.24 -0.67
CA THR A 89 -3.23 6.28 -1.65
C THR A 89 -4.74 6.37 -1.86
N MET A 90 -5.42 5.22 -2.00
CA MET A 90 -6.87 5.18 -2.11
C MET A 90 -7.55 5.78 -0.87
N ALA A 91 -7.08 5.45 0.33
CA ALA A 91 -7.60 6.00 1.58
C ALA A 91 -7.50 7.54 1.60
N LYS A 92 -6.34 8.10 1.20
CA LYS A 92 -6.12 9.55 1.13
C LYS A 92 -7.02 10.23 0.10
N ASN A 93 -7.21 9.62 -1.06
CA ASN A 93 -8.07 10.17 -2.10
C ASN A 93 -9.53 10.22 -1.65
N HIS A 94 -10.02 9.15 -1.03
CA HIS A 94 -11.39 9.12 -0.49
C HIS A 94 -11.60 10.14 0.64
N GLU A 95 -10.64 10.29 1.54
CA GLU A 95 -10.68 11.32 2.60
C GLU A 95 -10.76 12.74 2.01
N ALA A 96 -9.93 13.03 1.01
CA ALA A 96 -9.95 14.34 0.32
C ALA A 96 -11.26 14.60 -0.43
N ASP A 97 -11.83 13.58 -1.09
CA ASP A 97 -13.09 13.69 -1.82
C ASP A 97 -14.27 13.92 -0.87
N GLU A 98 -14.29 13.22 0.28
CA GLU A 98 -15.31 13.42 1.31
C GLU A 98 -15.24 14.83 1.93
N ASP A 99 -14.03 15.29 2.27
CA ASP A 99 -13.81 16.65 2.80
C ASP A 99 -14.24 17.74 1.80
N PHE A 100 -13.89 17.57 0.53
CA PHE A 100 -14.29 18.49 -0.53
C PHE A 100 -15.82 18.53 -0.67
N ASN A 101 -16.47 17.35 -0.73
CA ASN A 101 -17.92 17.26 -0.86
C ASN A 101 -18.65 17.86 0.35
N ASP A 102 -18.19 17.61 1.58
CA ASP A 102 -18.78 18.21 2.79
C ASP A 102 -18.66 19.74 2.76
N SER A 103 -17.49 20.26 2.35
CA SER A 103 -17.29 21.71 2.22
C SER A 103 -18.25 22.35 1.20
N MET A 104 -18.44 21.71 0.04
CA MET A 104 -19.33 22.17 -1.01
C MET A 104 -20.79 22.13 -0.56
N LEU A 105 -21.20 21.06 0.14
CA LEU A 105 -22.55 20.94 0.69
C LEU A 105 -22.84 22.03 1.73
N ARG A 106 -21.92 22.27 2.67
CA ARG A 106 -22.06 23.34 3.66
C ARG A 106 -22.19 24.72 3.01
N GLN A 107 -21.42 25.00 1.97
CA GLN A 107 -21.51 26.25 1.23
C GLN A 107 -22.87 26.40 0.55
N HIS A 108 -23.38 25.35 -0.11
CA HIS A 108 -24.70 25.39 -0.73
C HIS A 108 -25.82 25.64 0.29
N ILE A 109 -25.77 24.99 1.46
CA ILE A 109 -26.74 25.21 2.53
C ILE A 109 -26.68 26.66 3.01
N ALA A 110 -25.49 27.19 3.30
CA ALA A 110 -25.32 28.57 3.77
C ALA A 110 -25.81 29.61 2.74
N ASN A 111 -25.55 29.38 1.45
CA ASN A 111 -26.05 30.23 0.37
C ASN A 111 -27.58 30.19 0.30
N ALA A 112 -28.18 29.00 0.35
CA ALA A 112 -29.63 28.83 0.31
C ALA A 112 -30.32 29.50 1.51
N GLU A 113 -29.74 29.39 2.72
CA GLU A 113 -30.23 30.09 3.92
C GLU A 113 -30.17 31.61 3.76
N THR A 114 -29.07 32.13 3.20
CA THR A 114 -28.88 33.57 2.95
C THR A 114 -29.91 34.10 1.96
N GLU A 115 -30.13 33.38 0.86
CA GLU A 115 -31.17 33.70 -0.13
C GLU A 115 -32.58 33.69 0.49
N HIS A 116 -32.88 32.66 1.29
CA HIS A 116 -34.17 32.55 1.99
C HIS A 116 -34.41 33.73 2.94
N GLN A 117 -33.38 34.14 3.69
CA GLN A 117 -33.44 35.29 4.59
C GLN A 117 -33.65 36.61 3.84
N ALA A 118 -32.97 36.79 2.69
CA ALA A 118 -33.14 37.96 1.85
C ALA A 118 -34.58 38.07 1.30
N ILE A 119 -35.15 36.95 0.83
CA ILE A 119 -36.53 36.88 0.34
C ILE A 119 -37.54 37.14 1.47
N ALA A 120 -37.31 36.58 2.67
CA ALA A 120 -38.18 36.80 3.83
C ALA A 120 -38.18 38.27 4.28
N ARG A 121 -37.02 38.94 4.28
CA ARG A 121 -36.91 40.38 4.56
C ARG A 121 -37.62 41.23 3.51
N PHE A 122 -37.59 40.82 2.25
CA PHE A 122 -38.28 41.53 1.17
C PHE A 122 -39.82 41.37 1.24
N ARG A 123 -40.31 40.24 1.75
CA ARG A 123 -41.75 39.92 1.85
C ARG A 123 -42.44 40.38 3.13
N SER A 124 -41.69 40.91 4.10
CA SER A 124 -42.23 41.53 5.32
C SER A 124 -42.06 43.04 5.21
N PRO A 125 -43.02 43.79 4.62
CA PRO A 125 -42.99 45.24 4.68
C PRO A 125 -43.16 45.66 6.13
N ASN A 126 -42.25 46.51 6.62
CA ASN A 126 -42.36 47.15 7.94
C ASN A 126 -43.78 47.69 8.14
N VAL A 127 -44.42 47.25 9.23
CA VAL A 127 -45.49 48.00 9.91
C VAL A 127 -44.83 48.73 11.06
#